data_AF-A0A9X1UEQ2-F1
#
_entry.id   AF-A0A9X1UEQ2-F1
#
_cell.length_a   1.000
_cell.length_b   1.000
_cell.length_c   1.000
_cell.angle_alpha   90.00
_cell.angle_beta   90.00
_cell.angle_gamma   90.00
#
_symmetry.space_group_name_H-M   'P 1'
#
loop_
_entity.id
_entity.type
_entity.pdbx_description
1 polymer ?
#
loop_
_entity_poly.entity_id
_entity_poly.type
_entity_poly.pdbx_seq_one_letter_code
_entity_poly.pdbx_strand_id
1 'polypeptide(L)'
;LLLAYAWNSRSGVRGIRARVIVESVLGSPWNSRSSTRGICNLGKFSNATGWNATEVSPGSAKLRDLLFEKRLRICPICLESAYHSVWHQFQGLRICPIHSCQLLPTCAYCGAGTMIVTDYFRHNARWMRCVFCGQYLAGAAPNLTAHIDLRDQSGALATHFGALDKWWSDYAGVLGMISELEPIESPDRRARRRSGEYLIASLFDALAPVPGYSANSSGSLNVFQWSASSNRPGRTRADYHVKSSAYSNALGKLLRWAIREPDHARQLRDIGRALEQRWATDVTLYSPPVVAVGLTRNWFEGYKWDIHQATDPHRHALRPDAPLLSAVCQPVLRLEIQAFVSAICSAFLHDVRRATEQGWSLSSETLQQSGPAAAGVRKQEGRLFSGLIVFPGNDDVPHSPLRRHQFGEWLTGASSTLDRRAFTKGGNG
;
A
#
# COMPACT_ATOMS: atom_id res chain seq x y z
N LEU A 1 17.73 -6.54 9.14
CA LEU A 1 17.91 -5.13 9.52
C LEU A 1 17.88 -5.03 11.04
N LEU A 2 18.73 -5.82 11.72
CA LEU A 2 18.72 -5.98 13.17
C LEU A 2 20.17 -6.14 13.64
N LEU A 3 20.60 -5.24 14.53
CA LEU A 3 21.78 -5.41 15.36
C LEU A 3 21.45 -4.80 16.72
N ALA A 4 21.48 -5.63 17.75
CA ALA A 4 21.52 -5.18 19.13
C ALA A 4 22.99 -5.00 19.53
N TYR A 5 23.28 -3.95 20.28
CA TYR A 5 24.47 -3.90 21.11
C TYR A 5 24.12 -4.62 22.41
N ALA A 6 24.66 -5.82 22.64
CA ALA A 6 24.70 -6.31 24.00
C ALA A 6 25.85 -5.62 24.76
N TRP A 7 25.58 -5.20 25.98
CA TRP A 7 26.56 -4.68 26.92
C TRP A 7 27.04 -5.85 27.76
N ASN A 8 28.28 -6.31 27.58
CA ASN A 8 28.82 -7.43 28.35
C ASN A 8 29.61 -6.91 29.56
N SER A 9 29.01 -6.96 30.75
CA SER A 9 29.67 -6.63 32.01
C SER A 9 30.45 -7.86 32.52
N ARG A 10 31.65 -8.09 32.00
CA ARG A 10 32.65 -8.91 32.69
C ARG A 10 33.99 -8.19 32.73
N SER A 11 34.53 -8.12 33.96
CA SER A 11 35.83 -7.59 34.40
C SER A 11 36.00 -6.08 34.49
N GLY A 12 36.48 -5.66 35.67
CA GLY A 12 36.61 -4.28 36.11
C GLY A 12 37.81 -3.52 35.54
N VAL A 13 37.70 -2.20 35.68
CA VAL A 13 38.75 -1.17 35.69
C VAL A 13 39.61 -1.03 34.42
N ARG A 14 39.37 0.13 33.78
CA ARG A 14 40.16 0.90 32.78
C ARG A 14 40.08 0.46 31.30
N GLY A 15 39.37 1.31 30.53
CA GLY A 15 39.44 1.37 29.06
C GLY A 15 38.20 0.82 28.35
N ILE A 16 37.07 1.52 28.40
CA ILE A 16 35.82 1.10 27.74
C ILE A 16 35.96 1.27 26.22
N ARG A 17 36.26 0.17 25.50
CA ARG A 17 36.06 0.05 24.05
C ARG A 17 34.93 -0.93 23.77
N ALA A 18 33.75 -0.39 23.46
CA ALA A 18 32.55 -1.11 23.04
C ALA A 18 32.68 -1.67 21.59
N ARG A 19 33.54 -2.67 21.39
CA ARG A 19 33.80 -3.26 20.05
C ARG A 19 33.27 -4.69 19.84
N VAL A 20 32.83 -5.39 20.89
CA VAL A 20 33.00 -6.87 20.89
C VAL A 20 31.77 -7.71 20.51
N ILE A 21 30.57 -7.16 20.32
CA ILE A 21 29.39 -8.02 20.03
C ILE A 21 28.99 -8.09 18.56
N VAL A 22 29.32 -7.05 17.78
CA VAL A 22 29.07 -7.09 16.33
C VAL A 22 30.01 -8.08 15.64
N GLU A 23 31.26 -8.19 16.10
CA GLU A 23 32.29 -9.03 15.44
C GLU A 23 32.10 -10.55 15.66
N SER A 24 31.51 -10.98 16.78
CA SER A 24 31.31 -12.41 17.07
C SER A 24 30.02 -12.99 16.48
N VAL A 25 29.01 -12.15 16.23
CA VAL A 25 27.72 -12.57 15.64
C VAL A 25 27.68 -12.35 14.13
N LEU A 26 28.45 -11.38 13.59
CA LEU A 26 28.52 -11.10 12.14
C LEU A 26 29.84 -11.50 11.47
N GLY A 27 30.84 -12.00 12.21
CA GLY A 27 32.17 -12.29 11.68
C GLY A 27 32.97 -11.02 11.32
N SER A 28 34.28 -11.02 11.57
CA SER A 28 35.19 -9.91 11.25
C SER A 28 36.53 -10.47 10.72
N PRO A 29 37.34 -9.74 9.91
CA PRO A 29 37.10 -8.41 9.35
C PRO A 29 36.90 -8.40 7.83
N TRP A 30 36.14 -7.41 7.39
CA TRP A 30 36.02 -6.96 6.01
C TRP A 30 37.37 -6.43 5.51
N ASN A 31 38.21 -7.32 5.01
CA ASN A 31 39.26 -6.98 4.08
C ASN A 31 39.31 -8.04 2.97
N SER A 32 39.15 -7.57 1.74
CA SER A 32 39.30 -8.27 0.45
C SER A 32 38.26 -9.34 0.02
N ARG A 33 37.39 -8.92 -0.90
CA ARG A 33 36.98 -9.62 -2.14
C ARG A 33 36.12 -10.90 -2.13
N SER A 34 35.60 -11.43 -1.03
CA SER A 34 34.60 -12.52 -1.09
C SER A 34 33.19 -12.05 -0.69
N SER A 35 32.24 -12.17 -1.64
CA SER A 35 30.84 -11.75 -1.55
C SER A 35 29.93 -12.78 -0.86
N THR A 36 30.41 -13.52 0.13
CA THR A 36 29.57 -14.44 0.88
C THR A 36 28.81 -13.67 1.96
N ARG A 37 27.53 -13.41 1.70
CA ARG A 37 26.57 -12.85 2.66
C ARG A 37 26.58 -13.69 3.94
N GLY A 38 27.20 -13.19 5.01
CA GLY A 38 27.12 -13.81 6.33
C GLY A 38 25.67 -13.83 6.81
N ILE A 39 25.10 -15.03 6.94
CA ILE A 39 23.75 -15.23 7.46
C ILE A 39 23.86 -15.17 8.99
N CYS A 40 23.31 -14.12 9.60
CA CYS A 40 23.20 -14.00 11.06
C CYS A 40 22.36 -15.17 11.61
N ASN A 41 22.89 -15.90 12.59
CA ASN A 41 22.12 -16.93 13.28
C ASN A 41 21.09 -16.26 14.21
N LEU A 42 19.84 -16.21 13.75
CA LEU A 42 18.74 -15.50 14.42
C LEU A 42 18.45 -16.04 15.83
N GLY A 43 18.66 -17.35 16.07
CA GLY A 43 18.48 -17.96 17.39
C GLY A 43 19.54 -17.51 18.40
N LYS A 44 20.82 -17.46 17.98
CA LYS A 44 21.90 -16.93 18.82
C LYS A 44 21.73 -15.44 19.10
N PHE A 45 21.27 -14.68 18.11
CA PHE A 45 20.95 -13.27 18.27
C PHE A 45 19.83 -13.06 19.29
N SER A 46 18.72 -13.78 19.13
CA SER A 46 17.59 -13.70 20.07
C SER A 46 18.00 -14.08 21.49
N ASN A 47 18.75 -15.16 21.66
CA ASN A 47 19.22 -15.59 22.98
C ASN A 47 20.21 -14.60 23.63
N ALA A 48 21.09 -13.97 22.84
CA ALA A 48 22.09 -13.04 23.39
C ALA A 48 21.51 -11.67 23.75
N THR A 49 20.45 -11.27 23.07
CA THR A 49 19.91 -9.90 23.12
C THR A 49 18.58 -9.84 23.85
N GLY A 50 17.85 -10.96 23.90
CA GLY A 50 16.44 -11.04 24.28
C GLY A 50 15.47 -10.65 23.15
N TRP A 51 15.96 -10.43 21.92
CA TRP A 51 15.18 -9.86 20.82
C TRP A 51 14.80 -10.89 19.77
N ASN A 52 13.50 -11.07 19.55
CA ASN A 52 13.02 -12.02 18.55
C ASN A 52 13.20 -11.45 17.14
N ALA A 53 14.24 -11.90 16.43
CA ALA A 53 14.50 -11.46 15.06
C ALA A 53 13.45 -11.93 14.02
N THR A 54 12.44 -12.68 14.47
CA THR A 54 11.19 -12.96 13.73
C THR A 54 10.30 -11.74 13.54
N GLU A 55 10.57 -10.65 14.27
CA GLU A 55 9.95 -9.32 14.11
C GLU A 55 10.06 -8.76 12.68
N VAL A 56 10.90 -9.34 11.83
CA VAL A 56 10.93 -9.07 10.39
C VAL A 56 10.58 -10.35 9.64
N SER A 57 9.31 -10.78 9.75
CA SER A 57 8.77 -11.78 8.83
C SER A 57 9.10 -11.38 7.39
N PRO A 58 9.37 -12.32 6.47
CA PRO A 58 9.68 -12.06 5.06
C PRO A 58 8.43 -11.58 4.29
N GLY A 59 7.70 -10.59 4.82
CA GLY A 59 6.77 -9.81 4.03
C GLY A 59 7.52 -9.21 2.85
N SER A 60 6.82 -9.06 1.72
CA SER A 60 7.44 -8.49 0.53
C SER A 60 8.00 -7.10 0.85
N ALA A 61 9.09 -6.71 0.18
CA ALA A 61 9.71 -5.40 0.40
C ALA A 61 8.71 -4.24 0.25
N LYS A 62 7.70 -4.43 -0.60
CA LYS A 62 6.60 -3.51 -0.83
C LYS A 62 5.69 -3.34 0.39
N LEU A 63 5.33 -4.42 1.07
CA LEU A 63 4.53 -4.32 2.30
C LEU A 63 5.28 -3.54 3.39
N ARG A 64 6.60 -3.76 3.51
CA ARG A 64 7.43 -2.98 4.43
C ARG A 64 7.43 -1.49 4.09
N ASP A 65 7.59 -1.16 2.81
CA ASP A 65 7.57 0.23 2.35
C ASP A 65 6.21 0.92 2.58
N LEU A 66 5.12 0.15 2.58
CA LEU A 66 3.76 0.63 2.83
C LEU A 66 3.45 0.79 4.33
N LEU A 67 3.80 -0.20 5.14
CA LEU A 67 3.38 -0.27 6.54
C LEU A 67 4.39 0.32 7.52
N PHE A 68 5.64 0.52 7.09
CA PHE A 68 6.70 0.99 7.97
C PHE A 68 7.31 2.28 7.44
N GLU A 69 7.58 3.19 8.36
CA GLU A 69 8.27 4.43 8.07
C GLU A 69 9.70 4.18 7.64
N LYS A 70 10.11 4.91 6.60
CA LYS A 70 11.49 4.90 6.13
C LYS A 70 12.40 5.71 7.05
N ARG A 71 11.86 6.78 7.66
CA ARG A 71 12.57 7.62 8.62
C ARG A 71 12.48 7.01 10.02
N LEU A 72 13.61 7.02 10.74
CA LEU A 72 13.69 6.44 12.06
C LEU A 72 12.73 7.14 13.03
N ARG A 73 11.63 6.48 13.41
CA ARG A 73 10.83 6.93 14.55
C ARG A 73 11.36 6.37 15.86
N ILE A 74 11.33 7.15 16.93
CA ILE A 74 11.89 6.76 18.23
C ILE A 74 10.90 6.98 19.36
N CYS A 75 10.93 6.10 20.36
CA CYS A 75 10.46 6.42 21.70
C CYS A 75 11.68 6.94 22.49
N PRO A 76 11.69 8.18 22.99
CA PRO A 76 12.84 8.74 23.70
C PRO A 76 13.26 7.88 24.91
N ILE A 77 12.28 7.39 25.68
CA ILE A 77 12.52 6.61 26.90
C ILE A 77 13.11 5.23 26.57
N CYS A 78 12.54 4.51 25.59
CA CYS A 78 13.13 3.27 25.08
C CYS A 78 14.58 3.48 24.60
N LEU A 79 14.81 4.57 23.88
CA LEU A 79 16.10 4.82 23.25
C LEU A 79 17.17 5.23 24.27
N GLU A 80 16.79 5.86 25.39
CA GLU A 80 17.64 6.06 26.56
C GLU A 80 18.05 4.71 27.19
N SER A 81 17.15 3.73 27.25
CA SER A 81 17.48 2.34 27.62
C SER A 81 18.20 1.56 26.50
N ALA A 82 18.76 2.26 25.51
CA ALA A 82 19.42 1.68 24.36
C ALA A 82 18.56 0.67 23.55
N TYR A 83 17.24 0.83 23.57
CA TYR A 83 16.27 -0.08 22.97
C TYR A 83 15.46 0.56 21.84
N HIS A 84 15.11 -0.23 20.82
CA HIS A 84 14.28 0.19 19.70
C HIS A 84 13.60 -1.01 19.02
N SER A 85 12.29 -1.15 19.15
CA SER A 85 11.51 -2.19 18.45
C SER A 85 11.28 -1.85 16.98
N VAL A 86 11.19 -2.86 16.09
CA VAL A 86 10.74 -2.65 14.71
C VAL A 86 9.33 -2.04 14.66
N TRP A 87 8.48 -2.36 15.64
CA TRP A 87 7.12 -1.84 15.74
C TRP A 87 7.10 -0.33 15.88
N HIS A 88 8.16 0.28 16.43
CA HIS A 88 8.29 1.73 16.43
C HIS A 88 8.36 2.33 15.03
N GLN A 89 8.65 1.57 13.97
CA GLN A 89 8.57 2.04 12.59
C GLN A 89 7.18 1.83 11.96
N PHE A 90 6.31 1.01 12.55
CA PHE A 90 5.00 0.70 11.96
C PHE A 90 4.07 1.92 11.94
N GLN A 91 3.67 2.40 10.76
CA GLN A 91 2.98 3.68 10.55
C GLN A 91 1.75 3.86 11.44
N GLY A 92 0.94 2.80 11.60
CA GLY A 92 -0.25 2.82 12.45
C GLY A 92 0.06 3.04 13.94
N LEU A 93 1.25 2.65 14.41
CA LEU A 93 1.70 2.85 15.79
C LEU A 93 2.15 4.30 15.99
N ARG A 94 1.36 5.13 16.68
CA ARG A 94 1.76 6.52 17.02
C ARG A 94 2.27 6.66 18.46
N ILE A 95 1.90 5.74 19.33
CA ILE A 95 2.22 5.74 20.76
C ILE A 95 3.05 4.50 21.06
N CYS A 96 4.13 4.65 21.84
CA CYS A 96 4.94 3.53 22.29
C CYS A 96 4.12 2.62 23.22
N PRO A 97 3.96 1.32 22.92
CA PRO A 97 3.20 0.40 23.78
C PRO A 97 3.78 0.22 25.19
N ILE A 98 5.08 0.46 25.35
CA ILE A 98 5.80 0.30 26.64
C ILE A 98 5.61 1.54 27.50
N HIS A 99 5.87 2.73 26.94
CA HIS A 99 5.97 3.97 27.72
C HIS A 99 4.79 4.92 27.54
N SER A 100 3.82 4.56 26.69
CA SER A 100 2.64 5.38 26.37
C SER A 100 2.95 6.80 25.88
N CYS A 101 4.16 7.05 25.39
CA CYS A 101 4.56 8.35 24.83
C CYS A 101 4.49 8.36 23.30
N GLN A 102 4.38 9.54 22.71
CA GLN A 102 4.39 9.69 21.26
C GLN A 102 5.72 9.22 20.64
N LEU A 103 5.64 8.52 19.52
CA LEU A 103 6.81 8.17 18.72
C LEU A 103 7.23 9.37 17.86
N LEU A 104 8.49 9.78 18.00
CA LEU A 104 9.02 10.98 17.37
C LEU A 104 9.75 10.64 16.06
N PRO A 105 9.41 11.28 14.93
CA PRO A 105 10.21 11.24 13.70
C PRO A 105 11.33 12.30 13.71
N THR A 106 11.63 12.88 14.87
CA THR A 106 12.56 13.99 15.08
C THR A 106 13.47 13.71 16.28
N CYS A 107 14.60 14.40 16.32
CA CYS A 107 15.48 14.40 17.49
C CYS A 107 14.79 15.11 18.66
N ALA A 108 14.70 14.46 19.81
CA ALA A 108 14.09 15.05 21.01
C ALA A 108 14.91 16.22 21.59
N TYR A 109 16.18 16.36 21.21
CA TYR A 109 17.03 17.48 21.65
C TYR A 109 16.87 18.73 20.76
N CYS A 110 17.09 18.61 19.44
CA CYS A 110 17.11 19.77 18.54
C CYS A 110 15.90 19.88 17.60
N GLY A 111 14.97 18.93 17.61
CA GLY A 111 13.80 18.90 16.75
C GLY A 111 14.06 18.54 15.28
N ALA A 112 15.32 18.39 14.86
CA ALA A 112 15.64 18.02 13.47
C ALA A 112 15.08 16.64 13.11
N GLY A 113 14.54 16.50 11.89
CA GLY A 113 14.00 15.24 11.38
C GLY A 113 15.04 14.12 11.36
N THR A 114 14.64 12.92 11.79
CA THR A 114 15.54 11.76 11.79
C THR A 114 15.84 11.31 10.37
N MET A 115 16.96 10.62 10.19
CA MET A 115 17.39 10.08 8.90
C MET A 115 16.56 8.86 8.49
N ILE A 116 16.67 8.50 7.21
CA ILE A 116 16.22 7.21 6.70
C ILE A 116 17.00 6.11 7.43
N VAL A 117 16.28 5.09 7.91
CA VAL A 117 16.81 3.98 8.71
C VAL A 117 18.05 3.34 8.06
N THR A 118 18.02 3.12 6.74
CA THR A 118 19.15 2.53 6.00
C THR A 118 20.40 3.40 6.01
N ASP A 119 20.25 4.71 5.94
CA ASP A 119 21.38 5.65 5.94
C ASP A 119 21.93 5.82 7.35
N TYR A 120 21.05 5.85 8.34
CA TYR A 120 21.44 5.89 9.74
C TYR A 120 22.39 4.74 10.11
N PHE A 121 22.10 3.53 9.62
CA PHE A 121 22.97 2.37 9.85
C PHE A 121 24.29 2.41 9.08
N ARG A 122 24.35 3.04 7.91
CA ARG A 122 25.61 3.18 7.15
C ARG A 122 26.64 4.04 7.88
N HIS A 123 26.20 4.94 8.74
CA HIS A 123 27.09 5.86 9.45
C HIS A 123 27.81 5.25 10.66
N ASN A 124 27.58 3.96 11.00
CA ASN A 124 28.32 3.00 11.86
C ASN A 124 28.99 3.43 13.20
N ALA A 125 29.17 4.71 13.52
CA ALA A 125 29.95 5.18 14.68
C ALA A 125 29.13 6.02 15.67
N ARG A 126 27.85 6.28 15.38
CA ARG A 126 27.01 7.23 16.14
C ARG A 126 25.55 6.78 16.26
N TRP A 127 25.33 5.48 16.41
CA TRP A 127 24.00 4.95 16.73
C TRP A 127 23.44 5.73 17.94
N MET A 128 22.15 6.13 17.88
CA MET A 128 21.47 7.08 18.79
C MET A 128 21.91 8.56 18.80
N ARG A 129 22.86 9.05 18.00
CA ARG A 129 23.15 10.49 17.93
C ARG A 129 22.57 11.15 16.68
N CYS A 130 22.02 12.33 16.88
CA CYS A 130 21.57 13.20 15.80
C CYS A 130 22.75 13.62 14.92
N VAL A 131 22.60 13.47 13.61
CA VAL A 131 23.62 13.92 12.64
C VAL A 131 23.71 15.45 12.53
N PHE A 132 22.69 16.16 12.99
CA PHE A 132 22.62 17.62 12.92
C PHE A 132 23.23 18.29 14.15
N CYS A 133 22.80 17.93 15.37
CA CYS A 133 23.30 18.56 16.59
C CYS A 133 24.37 17.74 17.34
N GLY A 134 24.63 16.50 16.92
CA GLY A 134 25.58 15.60 17.58
C GLY A 134 25.13 15.04 18.94
N GLN A 135 24.03 15.55 19.50
CA GLN A 135 23.43 15.06 20.75
C GLN A 135 22.65 13.77 20.55
N TYR A 136 22.28 13.11 21.64
CA TYR A 136 21.48 11.89 21.58
C TYR A 136 20.06 12.18 21.08
N LEU A 137 19.57 11.33 20.19
CA LEU A 137 18.23 11.41 19.60
C LEU A 137 17.13 11.37 20.66
N ALA A 138 17.35 10.66 21.76
CA ALA A 138 16.46 10.57 22.92
C ALA A 138 16.42 11.86 23.76
N GLY A 139 17.32 12.82 23.52
CA GLY A 139 17.52 13.96 24.43
C GLY A 139 18.39 13.63 25.65
N ALA A 140 18.49 12.35 26.01
CA ALA A 140 19.35 11.83 27.07
C ALA A 140 20.39 10.83 26.52
N ALA A 141 21.53 10.72 27.21
CA ALA A 141 22.53 9.70 26.90
C ALA A 141 22.02 8.31 27.32
N PRO A 142 22.40 7.23 26.60
CA PRO A 142 21.99 5.89 26.98
C PRO A 142 22.41 5.52 28.40
N ASN A 143 21.48 4.93 29.15
CA ASN A 143 21.67 4.57 30.55
C ASN A 143 21.71 3.04 30.71
N LEU A 144 22.82 2.51 31.24
CA LEU A 144 23.00 1.08 31.41
C LEU A 144 22.03 0.47 32.42
N THR A 145 21.76 1.15 33.53
CA THR A 145 20.80 0.69 34.54
C THR A 145 19.41 0.59 33.93
N ALA A 146 18.97 1.63 33.21
CA ALA A 146 17.69 1.63 32.52
C ALA A 146 17.60 0.53 31.43
N HIS A 147 18.71 0.18 30.79
CA HIS A 147 18.78 -0.94 29.85
C HIS A 147 18.61 -2.30 30.55
N ILE A 148 19.27 -2.49 31.70
CA ILE A 148 19.15 -3.71 32.51
C ILE A 148 17.71 -3.85 33.03
N ASP A 149 17.14 -2.79 33.60
CA ASP A 149 15.76 -2.77 34.10
C ASP A 149 14.76 -3.13 32.99
N LEU A 150 14.93 -2.56 31.80
CA LEU A 150 14.09 -2.87 30.64
C LEU A 150 14.23 -4.33 30.20
N ARG A 151 15.44 -4.89 30.27
CA ARG A 151 15.71 -6.29 29.93
C ARG A 151 15.10 -7.26 30.95
N ASP A 152 15.16 -6.93 32.23
CA ASP A 152 14.53 -7.71 33.30
C ASP A 152 13.00 -7.71 33.15
N GLN A 153 12.45 -6.69 32.49
CA GLN A 153 11.04 -6.60 32.10
C GLN A 153 10.72 -7.23 30.73
N SER A 154 11.61 -8.06 30.17
CA SER A 154 11.41 -8.68 28.84
C SER A 154 10.07 -9.42 28.67
N GLY A 155 9.56 -10.06 29.73
CA GLY A 155 8.23 -10.68 29.71
C GLY A 155 7.09 -9.67 29.51
N ALA A 156 7.18 -8.50 30.15
CA ALA A 156 6.24 -7.40 29.95
C ALA A 156 6.38 -6.81 28.55
N LEU A 157 7.60 -6.64 28.03
CA LEU A 157 7.84 -6.19 26.64
C LEU A 157 7.16 -7.13 25.63
N ALA A 158 7.33 -8.44 25.80
CA ALA A 158 6.68 -9.44 24.97
C ALA A 158 5.15 -9.34 25.05
N THR A 159 4.59 -8.99 26.22
CA THR A 159 3.15 -8.76 26.37
C THR A 159 2.70 -7.48 25.65
N HIS A 160 3.46 -6.39 25.77
CA HIS A 160 3.14 -5.11 25.11
C HIS A 160 3.11 -5.20 23.58
N PHE A 161 4.04 -5.97 22.98
CA PHE A 161 4.06 -6.19 21.53
C PHE A 161 3.30 -7.44 21.08
N GLY A 162 2.97 -8.35 22.00
CA GLY A 162 2.31 -9.62 21.69
C GLY A 162 0.96 -9.44 20.98
N ALA A 163 0.24 -8.35 21.26
CA ALA A 163 -0.98 -8.01 20.52
C ALA A 163 -0.69 -7.67 19.04
N LEU A 164 0.41 -6.96 18.75
CA LEU A 164 0.83 -6.63 17.39
C LEU A 164 1.41 -7.84 16.67
N ASP A 165 2.20 -8.68 17.37
CA ASP A 165 2.75 -9.91 16.81
C ASP A 165 1.62 -10.89 16.45
N LYS A 166 0.67 -11.08 17.38
CA LYS A 166 -0.52 -11.91 17.13
C LYS A 166 -1.33 -11.35 15.97
N TRP A 167 -1.60 -10.05 15.96
CA TRP A 167 -2.30 -9.40 14.87
C TRP A 167 -1.59 -9.60 13.52
N TRP A 168 -0.28 -9.39 13.44
CA TRP A 168 0.48 -9.61 12.21
C TRP A 168 0.39 -11.05 11.71
N SER A 169 0.45 -12.02 12.63
CA SER A 169 0.29 -13.44 12.31
C SER A 169 -1.12 -13.76 11.83
N ASP A 170 -2.15 -13.30 12.54
CA ASP A 170 -3.56 -13.55 12.22
C ASP A 170 -3.93 -12.99 10.83
N TYR A 171 -3.31 -11.88 10.43
CA TYR A 171 -3.58 -11.21 9.14
C TYR A 171 -2.52 -11.50 8.06
N ALA A 172 -1.57 -12.41 8.27
CA ALA A 172 -0.47 -12.66 7.33
C ALA A 172 -0.96 -12.99 5.90
N GLY A 173 -2.04 -13.75 5.76
CA GLY A 173 -2.63 -14.08 4.45
C GLY A 173 -3.22 -12.86 3.73
N VAL A 174 -3.91 -11.99 4.47
CA VAL A 174 -4.40 -10.71 3.98
C VAL A 174 -3.25 -9.82 3.56
N LEU A 175 -2.24 -9.68 4.42
CA LEU A 175 -1.06 -8.87 4.16
C LEU A 175 -0.30 -9.36 2.93
N GLY A 176 -0.23 -10.68 2.72
CA GLY A 176 0.27 -11.29 1.50
C GLY A 176 -0.48 -10.78 0.26
N MET A 177 -1.82 -10.88 0.26
CA MET A 177 -2.66 -10.38 -0.84
C MET A 177 -2.48 -8.88 -1.08
N ILE A 178 -2.48 -8.06 -0.03
CA ILE A 178 -2.28 -6.61 -0.13
C ILE A 178 -0.90 -6.31 -0.75
N SER A 179 0.12 -7.08 -0.36
CA SER A 179 1.47 -6.86 -0.85
C SER A 179 1.61 -7.13 -2.36
N GLU A 180 0.74 -7.98 -2.91
CA GLU A 180 0.64 -8.25 -4.34
C GLU A 180 -0.16 -7.15 -5.09
N LEU A 181 -0.93 -6.29 -4.41
CA LEU A 181 -1.68 -5.19 -5.04
C LEU A 181 -0.75 -4.14 -5.61
N GLU A 182 -0.71 -4.02 -6.93
CA GLU A 182 0.00 -2.95 -7.61
C GLU A 182 -0.94 -1.74 -7.73
N PRO A 183 -0.50 -0.54 -7.30
CA PRO A 183 -1.15 0.69 -7.69
C PRO A 183 -1.36 0.69 -9.19
N ILE A 184 -2.56 1.03 -9.62
CA ILE A 184 -2.82 1.19 -11.04
C ILE A 184 -2.07 2.45 -11.47
N GLU A 185 -0.93 2.25 -12.14
CA GLU A 185 -0.07 3.36 -12.50
C GLU A 185 -0.83 4.33 -13.42
N SER A 186 -0.88 5.61 -13.04
CA SER A 186 -1.27 6.64 -13.99
C SER A 186 -0.25 6.64 -15.14
N PRO A 187 -0.70 6.78 -16.41
CA PRO A 187 0.21 6.99 -17.52
C PRO A 187 1.06 8.26 -17.35
N ASP A 188 0.63 9.20 -16.49
CA ASP A 188 1.47 10.32 -16.06
C ASP A 188 2.43 9.90 -14.94
N ARG A 189 3.74 9.92 -15.24
CA ARG A 189 4.80 9.56 -14.30
C ARG A 189 4.84 10.43 -13.03
N ARG A 190 4.26 11.63 -13.04
CA ARG A 190 4.28 12.56 -11.89
C ARG A 190 3.18 12.29 -10.86
N ALA A 191 2.04 11.75 -11.30
CA ALA A 191 0.91 11.37 -10.43
C ALA A 191 1.17 10.08 -9.60
N ARG A 192 2.28 9.40 -9.85
CA ARG A 192 2.47 7.95 -9.63
C ARG A 192 2.41 7.38 -8.22
N ARG A 193 2.44 8.17 -7.12
CA ARG A 193 2.71 7.57 -5.80
C ARG A 193 1.62 7.73 -4.75
N ARG A 194 0.89 8.85 -4.70
CA ARG A 194 0.12 9.17 -3.50
C ARG A 194 -1.26 8.50 -3.42
N SER A 195 -1.98 8.33 -4.53
CA SER A 195 -3.37 7.83 -4.51
C SER A 195 -3.47 6.32 -4.29
N GLY A 196 -2.59 5.53 -4.91
CA GLY A 196 -2.54 4.08 -4.70
C GLY A 196 -2.08 3.67 -3.29
N GLU A 197 -1.07 4.37 -2.74
CA GLU A 197 -0.59 4.15 -1.37
C GLU A 197 -1.69 4.44 -0.35
N TYR A 198 -2.46 5.53 -0.53
CA TYR A 198 -3.60 5.86 0.33
C TYR A 198 -4.67 4.78 0.32
N LEU A 199 -5.00 4.22 -0.85
CA LEU A 199 -5.97 3.12 -0.92
C LEU A 199 -5.48 1.85 -0.25
N ILE A 200 -4.21 1.51 -0.46
CA ILE A 200 -3.64 0.32 0.17
C ILE A 200 -3.62 0.49 1.69
N ALA A 201 -3.29 1.69 2.18
CA ALA A 201 -3.39 2.02 3.60
C ALA A 201 -4.83 1.96 4.12
N SER A 202 -5.80 2.49 3.37
CA SER A 202 -7.22 2.43 3.74
C SER A 202 -7.74 0.98 3.75
N LEU A 203 -7.33 0.17 2.77
CA LEU A 203 -7.68 -1.25 2.67
C LEU A 203 -7.11 -2.03 3.85
N PHE A 204 -5.87 -1.70 4.22
CA PHE A 204 -5.21 -2.26 5.37
C PHE A 204 -5.96 -1.92 6.67
N ASP A 205 -6.32 -0.64 6.87
CA ASP A 205 -7.12 -0.20 8.02
C ASP A 205 -8.46 -0.93 8.10
N ALA A 206 -9.08 -1.22 6.95
CA ALA A 206 -10.36 -1.92 6.87
C ALA A 206 -10.24 -3.44 7.11
N LEU A 207 -9.17 -4.09 6.65
CA LEU A 207 -9.01 -5.56 6.75
C LEU A 207 -8.38 -6.02 8.03
N ALA A 208 -7.37 -5.29 8.47
CA ALA A 208 -6.50 -5.66 9.55
C ALA A 208 -6.39 -4.48 10.51
N PRO A 209 -7.52 -4.03 11.11
CA PRO A 209 -7.50 -2.92 12.03
C PRO A 209 -6.53 -3.24 13.17
N VAL A 210 -5.58 -2.33 13.39
CA VAL A 210 -4.53 -2.54 14.37
C VAL A 210 -5.15 -2.32 15.76
N PRO A 211 -5.03 -3.28 16.69
CA PRO A 211 -5.65 -3.17 18.01
C PRO A 211 -5.24 -1.88 18.73
N GLY A 212 -6.22 -1.12 19.22
CA GLY A 212 -5.98 0.12 19.95
C GLY A 212 -5.70 1.36 19.08
N TYR A 213 -5.84 1.26 17.76
CA TYR A 213 -5.65 2.38 16.84
C TYR A 213 -6.93 2.67 16.06
N SER A 214 -7.31 3.95 16.00
CA SER A 214 -8.39 4.41 15.12
C SER A 214 -7.96 4.26 13.67
N ALA A 215 -8.83 3.66 12.84
CA ALA A 215 -8.65 3.67 11.40
C ALA A 215 -8.45 5.12 10.91
N ASN A 216 -7.46 5.36 10.06
CA ASN A 216 -7.19 6.70 9.54
C ASN A 216 -8.20 7.10 8.44
N SER A 217 -9.05 6.18 8.00
CA SER A 217 -9.98 6.39 6.89
C SER A 217 -11.43 6.28 7.36
N SER A 218 -12.18 7.38 7.16
CA SER A 218 -13.65 7.40 7.28
C SER A 218 -14.35 7.01 5.97
N GLY A 219 -13.59 6.72 4.90
CA GLY A 219 -14.13 6.37 3.60
C GLY A 219 -14.49 4.88 3.51
N SER A 220 -15.66 4.58 2.97
CA SER A 220 -15.97 3.21 2.54
C SER A 220 -15.04 2.81 1.39
N LEU A 221 -14.71 1.52 1.29
CA LEU A 221 -13.95 0.96 0.19
C LEU A 221 -14.79 -0.07 -0.55
N ASN A 222 -14.63 -0.10 -1.86
CA ASN A 222 -15.24 -1.08 -2.72
C ASN A 222 -14.18 -2.01 -3.28
N VAL A 223 -14.59 -3.27 -3.47
CA VAL A 223 -13.74 -4.29 -4.07
C VAL A 223 -14.47 -5.01 -5.17
N PHE A 224 -13.86 -5.04 -6.36
CA PHE A 224 -14.20 -6.01 -7.38
C PHE A 224 -13.30 -7.21 -7.25
N GLN A 225 -13.91 -8.40 -7.19
CA GLN A 225 -13.20 -9.66 -7.23
C GLN A 225 -13.70 -10.47 -8.42
N TRP A 226 -12.79 -11.12 -9.13
CA TRP A 226 -13.15 -12.05 -10.19
C TRP A 226 -12.30 -13.31 -10.11
N SER A 227 -12.88 -14.39 -10.63
CA SER A 227 -12.22 -15.67 -10.82
C SER A 227 -12.77 -16.30 -12.10
N ALA A 228 -11.89 -16.66 -13.03
CA ALA A 228 -12.24 -17.20 -14.33
C ALA A 228 -11.29 -18.32 -14.72
N SER A 229 -11.84 -19.43 -15.21
CA SER A 229 -11.04 -20.55 -15.73
C SER A 229 -10.83 -20.41 -17.24
N SER A 230 -9.60 -20.56 -17.70
CA SER A 230 -9.28 -20.70 -19.11
C SER A 230 -9.53 -22.13 -19.57
N ASN A 231 -10.78 -22.45 -19.90
CA ASN A 231 -11.18 -23.80 -20.30
C ASN A 231 -10.70 -24.20 -21.71
N ARG A 232 -10.17 -23.28 -22.53
CA ARG A 232 -9.61 -23.59 -23.85
C ARG A 232 -8.36 -22.75 -24.12
N PRO A 233 -7.29 -23.32 -24.70
CA PRO A 233 -6.26 -22.52 -25.35
C PRO A 233 -6.92 -21.81 -26.53
N GLY A 234 -7.37 -20.58 -26.29
CA GLY A 234 -8.04 -19.76 -27.30
C GLY A 234 -7.06 -19.40 -28.41
N ARG A 235 -7.51 -19.43 -29.66
CA ARG A 235 -6.81 -18.77 -30.76
C ARG A 235 -6.59 -17.30 -30.37
N THR A 236 -5.37 -16.82 -30.56
CA THR A 236 -4.99 -15.40 -30.44
C THR A 236 -5.67 -14.59 -31.55
N ARG A 237 -6.99 -14.40 -31.47
CA ARG A 237 -7.63 -13.27 -32.15
C ARG A 237 -6.92 -12.02 -31.65
N ALA A 238 -6.61 -11.08 -32.55
CA ALA A 238 -5.85 -9.87 -32.22
C ALA A 238 -6.41 -9.22 -30.94
N ASP A 239 -5.61 -9.22 -29.87
CA ASP A 239 -6.00 -8.81 -28.51
C ASP A 239 -6.69 -7.45 -28.49
N TYR A 240 -6.30 -6.57 -29.42
CA TYR A 240 -6.87 -5.26 -29.63
C TYR A 240 -8.41 -5.27 -29.78
N HIS A 241 -8.98 -6.18 -30.58
CA HIS A 241 -10.44 -6.22 -30.77
C HIS A 241 -11.19 -6.60 -29.50
N VAL A 242 -10.62 -7.51 -28.70
CA VAL A 242 -11.22 -7.89 -27.41
C VAL A 242 -11.14 -6.73 -26.43
N LYS A 243 -10.00 -6.03 -26.39
CA LYS A 243 -9.81 -4.85 -25.52
C LYS A 243 -10.80 -3.74 -25.87
N SER A 244 -10.85 -3.37 -27.15
CA SER A 244 -11.73 -2.34 -27.70
C SER A 244 -13.21 -2.68 -27.45
N SER A 245 -13.63 -3.93 -27.71
CA SER A 245 -15.00 -4.37 -27.45
C SER A 245 -15.36 -4.35 -25.96
N ALA A 246 -14.47 -4.85 -25.09
CA ALA A 246 -14.69 -4.84 -23.64
C ALA A 246 -14.81 -3.41 -23.09
N TYR A 247 -13.93 -2.52 -23.54
CA TYR A 247 -13.94 -1.10 -23.18
C TYR A 247 -15.22 -0.42 -23.65
N SER A 248 -15.60 -0.58 -24.92
CA SER A 248 -16.86 -0.03 -25.48
C SER A 248 -18.06 -0.47 -24.64
N ASN A 249 -18.11 -1.74 -24.26
CA ASN A 249 -19.21 -2.28 -23.47
C ASN A 249 -19.24 -1.67 -22.06
N ALA A 250 -18.09 -1.51 -21.41
CA ALA A 250 -18.00 -0.85 -20.10
C ALA A 250 -18.39 0.62 -20.20
N LEU A 251 -17.81 1.35 -21.15
CA LEU A 251 -18.07 2.76 -21.39
C LEU A 251 -19.54 3.01 -21.74
N GLY A 252 -20.16 2.17 -22.57
CA GLY A 252 -21.58 2.29 -22.91
C GLY A 252 -22.50 2.15 -21.70
N LYS A 253 -22.14 1.33 -20.70
CA LYS A 253 -22.88 1.25 -19.43
C LYS A 253 -22.72 2.51 -18.60
N LEU A 254 -21.50 3.04 -18.49
CA LEU A 254 -21.22 4.28 -17.76
C LEU A 254 -21.90 5.48 -18.41
N LEU A 255 -21.87 5.60 -19.74
CA LEU A 255 -22.53 6.67 -20.49
C LEU A 255 -24.04 6.66 -20.27
N ARG A 256 -24.71 5.48 -20.36
CA ARG A 256 -26.15 5.37 -20.08
C ARG A 256 -26.51 5.75 -18.64
N TRP A 257 -25.60 5.50 -17.70
CA TRP A 257 -25.81 5.85 -16.29
C TRP A 257 -25.62 7.35 -16.02
N ALA A 258 -24.58 7.96 -16.60
CA ALA A 258 -24.23 9.37 -16.37
C ALA A 258 -25.11 10.32 -17.19
N ILE A 259 -25.46 9.97 -18.43
CA ILE A 259 -26.22 10.83 -19.35
C ILE A 259 -27.71 10.51 -19.20
N ARG A 260 -28.35 11.15 -18.23
CA ARG A 260 -29.80 11.06 -17.98
C ARG A 260 -30.59 12.19 -18.63
N GLU A 261 -29.93 13.31 -18.88
CA GLU A 261 -30.52 14.52 -19.43
C GLU A 261 -29.79 14.95 -20.71
N PRO A 262 -30.47 15.63 -21.66
CA PRO A 262 -29.84 16.12 -22.89
C PRO A 262 -28.64 17.04 -22.63
N ASP A 263 -28.69 17.83 -21.55
CA ASP A 263 -27.61 18.74 -21.19
C ASP A 263 -26.34 18.00 -20.76
N HIS A 264 -26.45 16.81 -20.15
CA HIS A 264 -25.27 16.01 -19.77
C HIS A 264 -24.40 15.63 -20.98
N ALA A 265 -25.00 15.42 -22.15
CA ALA A 265 -24.24 15.18 -23.37
C ALA A 265 -23.45 16.42 -23.83
N ARG A 266 -23.99 17.62 -23.59
CA ARG A 266 -23.29 18.89 -23.82
C ARG A 266 -22.15 19.06 -22.82
N GLN A 267 -22.44 18.90 -21.53
CA GLN A 267 -21.45 18.95 -20.45
C GLN A 267 -20.26 18.02 -20.72
N LEU A 268 -20.52 16.77 -21.15
CA LEU A 268 -19.45 15.82 -21.46
C LEU A 268 -18.51 16.30 -22.58
N ARG A 269 -19.06 16.98 -23.60
CA ARG A 269 -18.26 17.58 -24.68
C ARG A 269 -17.45 18.77 -24.18
N ASP A 270 -18.03 19.60 -23.33
CA ASP A 270 -17.35 20.77 -22.76
C ASP A 270 -16.20 20.36 -21.84
N ILE A 271 -16.41 19.31 -21.02
CA ILE A 271 -15.35 18.64 -20.25
C ILE A 271 -14.26 18.08 -21.17
N GLY A 272 -14.64 17.42 -22.27
CA GLY A 272 -13.69 16.92 -23.26
C GLY A 272 -12.81 18.01 -23.85
N ARG A 273 -13.40 19.13 -24.29
CA ARG A 273 -12.67 20.30 -24.81
C ARG A 273 -11.72 20.88 -23.76
N ALA A 274 -12.19 21.03 -22.53
CA ALA A 274 -11.39 21.53 -21.43
C ALA A 274 -10.15 20.64 -21.16
N LEU A 275 -10.33 19.32 -21.18
CA LEU A 275 -9.25 18.36 -20.96
C LEU A 275 -8.24 18.37 -22.12
N GLU A 276 -8.71 18.47 -23.37
CA GLU A 276 -7.87 18.58 -24.56
C GLU A 276 -7.02 19.86 -24.56
N GLN A 277 -7.65 20.99 -24.23
CA GLN A 277 -7.00 22.30 -24.20
C GLN A 277 -6.19 22.55 -22.91
N ARG A 278 -6.22 21.61 -21.96
CA ARG A 278 -5.62 21.74 -20.62
C ARG A 278 -6.08 22.98 -19.88
N TRP A 279 -7.33 23.37 -20.09
CA TRP A 279 -7.90 24.52 -19.39
C TRP A 279 -8.28 24.15 -17.97
N ALA A 280 -8.00 25.07 -17.05
CA ALA A 280 -8.51 25.00 -15.70
C ALA A 280 -10.03 25.21 -15.75
N THR A 281 -10.76 24.10 -15.80
CA THR A 281 -12.21 24.11 -15.76
C THR A 281 -12.66 23.75 -14.37
N ASP A 282 -13.50 24.60 -13.80
CA ASP A 282 -14.18 24.31 -12.55
C ASP A 282 -15.18 23.16 -12.77
N VAL A 283 -14.81 21.98 -12.27
CA VAL A 283 -15.63 20.78 -12.43
C VAL A 283 -16.93 20.82 -11.64
N THR A 284 -17.05 21.74 -10.67
CA THR A 284 -18.27 21.89 -9.85
C THR A 284 -19.46 22.43 -10.64
N LEU A 285 -19.21 22.99 -11.84
CA LEU A 285 -20.23 23.48 -12.76
C LEU A 285 -20.96 22.36 -13.53
N TYR A 286 -20.49 21.12 -13.41
CA TYR A 286 -21.01 19.97 -14.15
C TYR A 286 -21.50 18.86 -13.21
N SER A 287 -22.36 18.01 -13.73
CA SER A 287 -22.84 16.83 -13.01
C SER A 287 -21.65 15.88 -12.66
N PRO A 288 -21.43 15.51 -11.38
CA PRO A 288 -20.29 14.67 -10.99
C PRO A 288 -20.16 13.34 -11.76
N PRO A 289 -21.26 12.60 -12.05
CA PRO A 289 -21.23 11.45 -12.97
C PRO A 289 -20.65 11.76 -14.35
N VAL A 290 -20.98 12.92 -14.93
CA VAL A 290 -20.54 13.32 -16.27
C VAL A 290 -19.05 13.66 -16.25
N VAL A 291 -18.59 14.41 -15.25
CA VAL A 291 -17.17 14.70 -15.03
C VAL A 291 -16.36 13.41 -14.88
N ALA A 292 -16.83 12.48 -14.04
CA ALA A 292 -16.15 11.21 -13.81
C ALA A 292 -16.00 10.38 -15.09
N VAL A 293 -17.04 10.33 -15.94
CA VAL A 293 -16.98 9.64 -17.24
C VAL A 293 -16.02 10.35 -18.20
N GLY A 294 -16.06 11.68 -18.27
CA GLY A 294 -15.13 12.47 -19.10
C GLY A 294 -13.66 12.25 -18.71
N LEU A 295 -13.36 12.29 -17.42
CA LEU A 295 -12.03 11.99 -16.89
C LEU A 295 -11.61 10.55 -17.19
N THR A 296 -12.53 9.60 -17.06
CA THR A 296 -12.30 8.18 -17.40
C THR A 296 -11.96 8.01 -18.87
N ARG A 297 -12.75 8.61 -19.79
CA ARG A 297 -12.46 8.56 -21.24
C ARG A 297 -11.09 9.14 -21.55
N ASN A 298 -10.81 10.35 -21.04
CA ASN A 298 -9.50 10.98 -21.23
C ASN A 298 -8.34 10.13 -20.68
N TRP A 299 -8.54 9.41 -19.58
CA TRP A 299 -7.53 8.51 -19.03
C TRP A 299 -7.20 7.35 -19.98
N PHE A 300 -8.22 6.69 -20.54
CA PHE A 300 -8.04 5.55 -21.45
C PHE A 300 -7.69 5.93 -22.90
N GLU A 301 -8.22 7.05 -23.40
CA GLU A 301 -8.14 7.48 -24.81
C GLU A 301 -7.12 8.60 -25.03
N GLY A 302 -6.83 9.40 -23.99
CA GLY A 302 -5.90 10.54 -24.06
C GLY A 302 -6.30 11.53 -25.15
N TYR A 303 -5.30 12.01 -25.89
CA TYR A 303 -5.47 12.92 -27.04
C TYR A 303 -6.25 12.30 -28.22
N LYS A 304 -6.56 11.00 -28.18
CA LYS A 304 -7.32 10.32 -29.25
C LYS A 304 -8.83 10.28 -28.98
N TRP A 305 -9.30 10.87 -27.88
CA TRP A 305 -10.72 10.94 -27.58
C TRP A 305 -11.43 11.84 -28.61
N ASP A 306 -12.33 11.26 -29.41
CA ASP A 306 -13.22 12.03 -30.29
C ASP A 306 -14.32 12.73 -29.48
N ILE A 307 -14.09 14.00 -29.14
CA ILE A 307 -14.99 14.82 -28.34
C ILE A 307 -16.31 15.10 -29.09
N HIS A 308 -16.30 15.13 -30.42
CA HIS A 308 -17.52 15.34 -31.20
C HIS A 308 -18.49 14.15 -31.07
N GLN A 309 -17.94 12.96 -30.85
CA GLN A 309 -18.70 11.72 -30.62
C GLN A 309 -18.56 11.24 -29.17
N ALA A 310 -18.52 12.18 -28.21
CA ALA A 310 -18.32 11.91 -26.79
C ALA A 310 -19.36 10.95 -26.16
N THR A 311 -20.52 10.75 -26.79
CA THR A 311 -21.57 9.85 -26.31
C THR A 311 -21.58 8.50 -27.02
N ASP A 312 -20.76 8.30 -28.06
CA ASP A 312 -20.67 7.01 -28.75
C ASP A 312 -19.56 6.15 -28.10
N PRO A 313 -19.91 5.02 -27.45
CA PRO A 313 -18.92 4.13 -26.83
C PRO A 313 -18.07 3.35 -27.84
N HIS A 314 -18.52 3.23 -29.09
CA HIS A 314 -17.79 2.52 -30.16
C HIS A 314 -16.77 3.42 -30.85
N ARG A 315 -16.91 4.74 -30.73
CA ARG A 315 -15.97 5.75 -31.24
C ARG A 315 -14.97 6.11 -30.16
N HIS A 316 -14.07 5.16 -29.92
CA HIS A 316 -12.97 5.32 -28.99
C HIS A 316 -11.66 4.89 -29.64
N ALA A 317 -10.56 5.42 -29.12
CA ALA A 317 -9.23 5.03 -29.51
C ALA A 317 -8.38 4.83 -28.25
N LEU A 318 -8.29 3.59 -27.79
CA LEU A 318 -7.48 3.26 -26.61
C LEU A 318 -6.02 3.67 -26.83
N ARG A 319 -5.43 4.26 -25.79
CA ARG A 319 -3.99 4.53 -25.80
C ARG A 319 -3.21 3.22 -25.84
N PRO A 320 -2.09 3.14 -26.58
CA PRO A 320 -1.24 1.96 -26.58
C PRO A 320 -0.63 1.66 -25.20
N ASP A 321 -0.44 2.69 -24.38
CA ASP A 321 0.16 2.65 -23.04
C ASP A 321 -0.88 2.61 -21.91
N ALA A 322 -2.17 2.50 -22.21
CA ALA A 322 -3.18 2.27 -21.18
C ALA A 322 -2.78 0.99 -20.42
N PRO A 323 -2.59 1.03 -19.09
CA PRO A 323 -2.09 -0.09 -18.30
C PRO A 323 -3.22 -1.11 -18.13
N LEU A 324 -3.57 -1.74 -19.23
CA LEU A 324 -4.43 -2.89 -19.27
C LEU A 324 -3.55 -4.10 -19.01
N LEU A 325 -3.89 -4.85 -17.98
CA LEU A 325 -3.21 -6.10 -17.66
C LEU A 325 -3.15 -6.98 -18.91
N SER A 326 -1.95 -7.45 -19.27
CA SER A 326 -1.76 -8.34 -20.42
C SER A 326 -2.34 -9.70 -20.08
N ALA A 327 -3.64 -9.90 -20.31
CA ALA A 327 -4.29 -11.18 -20.08
C ALA A 327 -4.11 -12.09 -21.30
N VAL A 328 -3.73 -13.34 -21.01
CA VAL A 328 -3.53 -14.39 -22.01
C VAL A 328 -4.87 -14.98 -22.50
N CYS A 329 -5.98 -14.70 -21.82
CA CYS A 329 -7.29 -15.31 -22.08
C CYS A 329 -8.40 -14.25 -22.26
N GLN A 330 -9.18 -14.34 -23.35
CA GLN A 330 -10.18 -13.33 -23.71
C GLN A 330 -11.29 -13.09 -22.68
N PRO A 331 -11.90 -14.11 -22.04
CA PRO A 331 -12.93 -13.88 -21.04
C PRO A 331 -12.39 -13.13 -19.81
N VAL A 332 -11.17 -13.45 -19.40
CA VAL A 332 -10.47 -12.79 -18.29
C VAL A 332 -10.23 -11.32 -18.65
N LEU A 333 -9.72 -11.06 -19.85
CA LEU A 333 -9.47 -9.71 -20.34
C LEU A 333 -10.72 -8.83 -20.35
N ARG A 334 -11.88 -9.40 -20.74
CA ARG A 334 -13.16 -8.67 -20.73
C ARG A 334 -13.57 -8.26 -19.32
N LEU A 335 -13.48 -9.19 -18.36
CA LEU A 335 -13.80 -8.94 -16.96
C LEU A 335 -12.85 -7.90 -16.36
N GLU A 336 -11.55 -8.05 -16.61
CA GLU A 336 -10.52 -7.12 -16.14
C GLU A 336 -10.77 -5.70 -16.64
N ILE A 337 -11.00 -5.52 -17.95
CA ILE A 337 -11.27 -4.19 -18.52
C ILE A 337 -12.53 -3.58 -17.94
N GLN A 338 -13.59 -4.37 -17.77
CA GLN A 338 -14.82 -3.88 -17.15
C GLN A 338 -14.60 -3.46 -15.69
N ALA A 339 -13.90 -4.29 -14.91
CA ALA A 339 -13.56 -3.99 -13.52
C ALA A 339 -12.77 -2.70 -13.41
N PHE A 340 -11.78 -2.58 -14.28
CA PHE A 340 -10.86 -1.47 -14.29
C PHE A 340 -11.54 -0.17 -14.71
N VAL A 341 -12.28 -0.16 -15.83
CA VAL A 341 -13.03 1.03 -16.26
C VAL A 341 -14.03 1.50 -15.20
N SER A 342 -14.75 0.57 -14.56
CA SER A 342 -15.67 0.89 -13.47
C SER A 342 -14.97 1.42 -12.22
N ALA A 343 -13.83 0.85 -11.83
CA ALA A 343 -13.06 1.28 -10.66
C ALA A 343 -12.47 2.68 -10.87
N ILE A 344 -11.90 2.94 -12.04
CA ILE A 344 -11.35 4.25 -12.42
C ILE A 344 -12.45 5.32 -12.42
N CYS A 345 -13.61 5.02 -13.01
CA CYS A 345 -14.76 5.94 -12.98
C CYS A 345 -15.27 6.19 -11.55
N SER A 346 -15.31 5.15 -10.71
CA SER A 346 -15.73 5.28 -9.30
C SER A 346 -14.76 6.15 -8.50
N ALA A 347 -13.45 5.99 -8.73
CA ALA A 347 -12.44 6.81 -8.09
C ALA A 347 -12.58 8.30 -8.47
N PHE A 348 -12.74 8.60 -9.77
CA PHE A 348 -12.98 9.97 -10.22
C PHE A 348 -14.30 10.53 -9.66
N LEU A 349 -15.36 9.74 -9.61
CA LEU A 349 -16.63 10.18 -9.04
C LEU A 349 -16.52 10.54 -7.57
N HIS A 350 -15.80 9.73 -6.79
CA HIS A 350 -15.52 10.00 -5.39
C HIS A 350 -14.78 11.34 -5.23
N ASP A 351 -13.71 11.56 -6.00
CA ASP A 351 -12.90 12.79 -5.88
C ASP A 351 -13.68 14.04 -6.31
N VAL A 352 -14.46 13.96 -7.39
CA VAL A 352 -15.30 15.08 -7.85
C VAL A 352 -16.39 15.42 -6.83
N ARG A 353 -17.03 14.42 -6.21
CA ARG A 353 -18.03 14.66 -5.16
C ARG A 353 -17.43 15.32 -3.95
N ARG A 354 -16.31 14.80 -3.44
CA ARG A 354 -15.62 15.38 -2.29
C ARG A 354 -15.26 16.84 -2.56
N ALA A 355 -14.80 17.16 -3.76
CA ALA A 355 -14.48 18.53 -4.16
C ALA A 355 -15.71 19.44 -4.20
N THR A 356 -16.82 18.92 -4.76
CA THR A 356 -18.09 19.64 -4.85
C THR A 356 -18.65 19.93 -3.46
N GLU A 357 -18.65 18.94 -2.57
CA GLU A 357 -19.11 19.06 -1.17
C GLU A 357 -18.25 20.05 -0.36
N GLN A 358 -16.95 20.13 -0.66
CA GLN A 358 -16.01 21.03 0.02
C GLN A 358 -15.94 22.42 -0.64
N GLY A 359 -16.68 22.67 -1.71
CA GLY A 359 -16.62 23.93 -2.47
C GLY A 359 -15.25 24.20 -3.08
N TRP A 360 -14.46 23.15 -3.36
CA TRP A 360 -13.14 23.28 -3.93
C TRP A 360 -13.23 23.39 -5.45
N SER A 361 -12.74 24.50 -6.00
CA SER A 361 -12.45 24.61 -7.43
C SER A 361 -11.27 23.68 -7.76
N LEU A 362 -11.58 22.45 -8.17
CA LEU A 362 -10.59 21.53 -8.72
C LEU A 362 -10.45 21.76 -10.22
N SER A 363 -9.24 22.12 -10.66
CA SER A 363 -8.94 22.06 -12.08
C SER A 363 -8.95 20.62 -12.57
N SER A 364 -9.37 20.45 -13.83
CA SER A 364 -9.25 19.20 -14.57
C SER A 364 -7.84 18.59 -14.47
N GLU A 365 -6.80 19.42 -14.50
CA GLU A 365 -5.40 19.02 -14.33
C GLU A 365 -5.13 18.46 -12.93
N THR A 366 -5.66 19.07 -11.87
CA THR A 366 -5.49 18.57 -10.50
C THR A 366 -6.10 17.18 -10.34
N LEU A 367 -7.26 16.93 -10.95
CA LEU A 367 -7.92 15.62 -10.93
C LEU A 367 -7.21 14.58 -11.80
N GLN A 368 -6.59 14.99 -12.90
CA GLN A 368 -5.71 14.09 -13.67
C GLN A 368 -4.45 13.73 -12.88
N GLN A 369 -3.88 14.70 -12.16
CA GLN A 369 -2.66 14.54 -11.38
C GLN A 369 -2.88 13.77 -10.07
N SER A 370 -4.07 13.83 -9.46
CA SER A 370 -4.41 12.96 -8.33
C SER A 370 -4.42 11.49 -8.77
N GLY A 371 -4.79 11.25 -10.04
CA GLY A 371 -4.95 9.93 -10.61
C GLY A 371 -6.12 9.19 -9.94
N PRO A 372 -6.76 8.25 -10.64
CA PRO A 372 -7.78 7.45 -10.00
C PRO A 372 -7.10 6.61 -8.92
N ALA A 373 -7.54 6.80 -7.68
CA ALA A 373 -7.19 5.88 -6.62
C ALA A 373 -7.81 4.53 -7.00
N ALA A 374 -7.04 3.63 -7.58
CA ALA A 374 -7.38 2.24 -7.75
C ALA A 374 -6.12 1.39 -7.65
N ALA A 375 -6.22 0.22 -7.01
CA ALA A 375 -5.11 -0.73 -6.89
C ALA A 375 -5.61 -2.12 -7.26
N GLY A 376 -4.82 -2.90 -7.99
CA GLY A 376 -5.24 -4.21 -8.47
C GLY A 376 -4.16 -5.28 -8.34
N VAL A 377 -4.59 -6.52 -8.17
CA VAL A 377 -3.72 -7.71 -8.22
C VAL A 377 -4.36 -8.73 -9.15
N ARG A 378 -3.49 -9.49 -9.82
CA ARG A 378 -3.87 -10.66 -10.58
C ARG A 378 -3.00 -11.84 -10.18
N LYS A 379 -3.64 -12.98 -9.98
CA LYS A 379 -2.98 -14.26 -9.73
C LYS A 379 -3.39 -15.26 -10.81
N GLN A 380 -2.42 -16.04 -11.29
CA GLN A 380 -2.65 -17.15 -12.19
C GLN A 380 -2.16 -18.44 -11.53
N GLU A 381 -3.08 -19.38 -11.32
CA GLU A 381 -2.80 -20.72 -10.78
C GLU A 381 -3.22 -21.77 -11.80
N GLY A 382 -2.27 -22.20 -12.63
CA GLY A 382 -2.54 -23.07 -13.77
C GLY A 382 -3.48 -22.40 -14.79
N ARG A 383 -4.73 -22.91 -14.88
CA ARG A 383 -5.78 -22.38 -15.76
C ARG A 383 -6.73 -21.40 -15.07
N LEU A 384 -6.61 -21.26 -13.75
CA LEU A 384 -7.44 -20.35 -12.98
C LEU A 384 -6.78 -18.97 -12.95
N PHE A 385 -7.53 -17.96 -13.36
CA PHE A 385 -7.17 -16.56 -13.24
C PHE A 385 -8.06 -15.95 -12.17
N SER A 386 -7.46 -15.32 -11.17
CA SER A 386 -8.18 -14.50 -10.21
C SER A 386 -7.59 -13.11 -10.16
N GLY A 387 -8.40 -12.16 -9.75
CA GLY A 387 -7.91 -10.82 -9.50
C GLY A 387 -8.86 -10.03 -8.63
N LEU A 388 -8.32 -8.92 -8.14
CA LEU A 388 -8.98 -8.04 -7.20
C LEU A 388 -8.61 -6.60 -7.56
N ILE A 389 -9.60 -5.70 -7.57
CA ILE A 389 -9.40 -4.24 -7.69
C ILE A 389 -10.09 -3.56 -6.53
N VAL A 390 -9.33 -2.71 -5.83
CA VAL A 390 -9.80 -1.87 -4.73
C VAL A 390 -9.90 -0.43 -5.21
N PHE A 391 -10.98 0.24 -4.82
CA PHE A 391 -11.26 1.62 -5.18
C PHE A 391 -12.15 2.28 -4.10
N PRO A 392 -12.24 3.63 -4.06
CA PRO A 392 -13.09 4.33 -3.12
C PRO A 392 -14.55 3.88 -3.21
N GLY A 393 -15.20 3.80 -2.05
CA GLY A 393 -16.59 3.45 -1.90
C GLY A 393 -17.50 4.50 -2.54
N ASN A 394 -18.22 4.09 -3.57
CA ASN A 394 -19.30 4.88 -4.15
C ASN A 394 -20.44 3.94 -4.58
N ASP A 395 -21.65 4.21 -4.10
CA ASP A 395 -22.81 3.36 -4.36
C ASP A 395 -23.43 3.54 -5.74
N ASP A 396 -23.07 4.61 -6.45
CA ASP A 396 -23.84 5.03 -7.61
C ASP A 396 -23.32 4.49 -8.95
N VAL A 397 -22.04 4.12 -9.05
CA VAL A 397 -21.50 3.63 -10.34
C VAL A 397 -22.11 2.27 -10.68
N PRO A 398 -22.58 2.02 -11.92
CA PRO A 398 -23.17 0.74 -12.29
C PRO A 398 -22.09 -0.36 -12.34
N HIS A 399 -22.31 -1.41 -11.56
CA HIS A 399 -21.39 -2.54 -11.41
C HIS A 399 -21.92 -3.75 -12.17
N SER A 400 -21.50 -3.94 -13.42
CA SER A 400 -21.93 -5.09 -14.22
C SER A 400 -20.86 -5.50 -15.22
N PRO A 401 -20.47 -6.79 -15.32
CA PRO A 401 -21.07 -7.99 -14.72
C PRO A 401 -20.45 -8.43 -13.38
N LEU A 402 -19.63 -7.57 -12.76
CA LEU A 402 -18.87 -7.95 -11.59
C LEU A 402 -19.74 -7.86 -10.35
N ARG A 403 -19.69 -8.90 -9.51
CA ARG A 403 -20.24 -8.81 -8.17
C ARG A 403 -19.42 -7.78 -7.40
N ARG A 404 -20.08 -6.70 -7.01
CA ARG A 404 -19.54 -5.78 -6.03
C ARG A 404 -19.74 -6.42 -4.67
N HIS A 405 -18.66 -6.54 -3.92
CA HIS A 405 -18.74 -6.87 -2.50
C HIS A 405 -18.53 -5.57 -1.74
N GLN A 406 -19.50 -5.19 -0.91
CA GLN A 406 -19.21 -4.23 0.15
C GLN A 406 -18.26 -4.93 1.12
N PHE A 407 -17.24 -4.20 1.57
CA PHE A 407 -16.11 -4.82 2.23
C PHE A 407 -16.45 -5.60 3.51
N GLY A 408 -17.47 -5.14 4.25
CA GLY A 408 -17.97 -5.83 5.45
C GLY A 408 -18.59 -7.21 5.16
N GLU A 409 -19.15 -7.44 3.97
CA GLU A 409 -19.74 -8.73 3.57
C GLU A 409 -18.67 -9.73 3.08
N TRP A 410 -17.47 -9.24 2.73
CA TRP A 410 -16.41 -10.06 2.15
C TRP A 410 -15.63 -10.87 3.19
N LEU A 411 -15.32 -10.27 4.34
CA LEU A 411 -14.54 -10.93 5.40
C LEU A 411 -15.24 -12.16 5.99
N THR A 412 -16.57 -12.11 6.12
CA THR A 412 -17.37 -13.24 6.59
C THR A 412 -17.36 -14.41 5.60
N GLY A 413 -17.23 -14.14 4.29
CA GLY A 413 -17.12 -15.16 3.24
C GLY A 413 -15.69 -15.68 3.03
N ALA A 414 -14.67 -14.80 3.03
CA ALA A 414 -13.29 -15.11 2.67
C ALA A 414 -12.58 -15.99 3.73
N SER A 415 -12.87 -15.79 5.02
CA SER A 415 -12.39 -16.69 6.08
C SER A 415 -12.85 -18.15 5.83
N SER A 416 -14.06 -18.36 5.32
CA SER A 416 -14.56 -19.70 5.01
C SER A 416 -14.03 -20.31 3.70
N THR A 417 -13.56 -19.49 2.74
CA THR A 417 -13.10 -19.96 1.42
C THR A 417 -11.58 -20.07 1.31
N LEU A 418 -10.82 -19.29 2.08
CA LEU A 418 -9.37 -19.41 2.16
C LEU A 418 -8.94 -20.57 3.09
N ASP A 419 -9.67 -20.86 4.17
CA ASP A 419 -9.38 -22.02 5.04
C ASP A 419 -9.79 -23.37 4.43
N ARG A 420 -10.79 -23.40 3.52
CA ARG A 420 -11.28 -24.67 2.94
C ARG A 420 -10.54 -25.17 1.70
N ARG A 421 -9.48 -24.49 1.24
CA ARG A 421 -8.68 -24.96 0.08
C ARG A 421 -7.32 -25.59 0.45
N ALA A 422 -7.17 -26.03 1.69
CA ALA A 422 -6.19 -27.05 2.04
C ALA A 422 -6.85 -28.45 1.97
N PHE A 423 -6.53 -29.21 0.92
CA PHE A 423 -6.67 -30.67 0.80
C PHE A 423 -7.97 -31.35 1.31
N THR A 424 -8.83 -31.72 0.36
CA THR A 424 -9.27 -33.13 0.25
C THR A 424 -9.04 -33.61 -1.18
N LYS A 425 -7.80 -34.01 -1.47
CA LYS A 425 -7.58 -35.16 -2.36
C LYS A 425 -7.82 -36.41 -1.50
N GLY A 426 -9.01 -36.96 -1.63
CA GLY A 426 -9.39 -38.33 -1.26
C GLY A 426 -10.66 -38.58 -2.07
N GLY A 427 -10.73 -39.51 -3.02
CA GLY A 427 -10.20 -40.86 -2.97
C GLY A 427 -11.40 -41.80 -2.91
N ASN A 428 -11.78 -42.34 -4.07
CA ASN A 428 -12.66 -43.47 -4.36
C ASN A 428 -14.09 -43.50 -3.80
N GLY A 429 -15.04 -43.65 -4.73
CA GLY A 429 -16.46 -43.90 -4.55
C GLY A 429 -17.17 -43.66 -5.86
#